data_AF-A0A0M4L6S3-F1
#
_entry.id   AF-A0A0M4L6S3-F1
#
_cell.length_a   1.000
_cell.length_b   1.000
_cell.length_c   1.000
_cell.angle_alpha   90.00
_cell.angle_beta   90.00
_cell.angle_gamma   90.00
#
_symmetry.space_group_name_H-M   'P 1'
#
loop_
_entity.id
_entity.type
_entity.pdbx_description
1 polymer ?
#
loop_
_entity_poly.entity_id
_entity_poly.type
_entity_poly.pdbx_seq_one_letter_code
_entity_poly.pdbx_strand_id
1 'polypeptide(L)'
;MTLTLVYRLNGLIGLIWAASMLFGTDMMAASYGWEVTAPMVTMAQFLAMSFFFIAVFFIMLPNWTSEEQLKKATKTLILVQMLAVVMQVYHLTSGAIPSGGMPISGIVLSLVFIILFYWKSR
;
A
#
# COMPACT_ATOMS: atom_id res chain seq x y z
N MET A 1 -13.96 1.30 -15.74
CA MET A 1 -13.60 1.03 -14.32
C MET A 1 -14.33 2.00 -13.40
N THR A 2 -15.08 1.48 -12.43
CA THR A 2 -15.84 2.25 -11.42
C THR A 2 -14.97 2.56 -10.19
N LEU A 3 -15.35 3.54 -9.35
CA LEU A 3 -14.65 3.84 -8.10
C LEU A 3 -14.60 2.61 -7.18
N THR A 4 -15.72 1.87 -7.08
CA THR A 4 -15.81 0.59 -6.36
C THR A 4 -14.74 -0.40 -6.80
N LEU A 5 -14.50 -0.52 -8.10
CA LEU A 5 -13.47 -1.43 -8.62
C LEU A 5 -12.06 -0.95 -8.24
N VAL A 6 -11.79 0.37 -8.27
CA VAL A 6 -10.49 0.92 -7.82
C VAL A 6 -10.22 0.59 -6.35
N TYR A 7 -11.22 0.76 -5.48
CA TYR A 7 -11.13 0.39 -4.06
C TYR A 7 -10.79 -1.09 -3.86
N ARG A 8 -11.52 -1.99 -4.55
CA ARG A 8 -11.29 -3.43 -4.45
C ARG A 8 -9.92 -3.84 -4.97
N LEU A 9 -9.48 -3.30 -6.11
CA LEU A 9 -8.15 -3.57 -6.65
C LEU A 9 -7.05 -3.08 -5.70
N ASN A 10 -7.20 -1.88 -5.12
CA ASN A 10 -6.24 -1.34 -4.16
C ASN A 10 -6.16 -2.24 -2.91
N GLY A 11 -7.31 -2.69 -2.40
CA GLY A 11 -7.34 -3.61 -1.29
C GLY A 11 -6.73 -4.98 -1.63
N LEU A 12 -6.97 -5.53 -2.83
CA LEU A 12 -6.32 -6.78 -3.27
C LEU A 12 -4.79 -6.65 -3.32
N ILE A 13 -4.26 -5.52 -3.80
CA ILE A 13 -2.83 -5.22 -3.72
C ILE A 13 -2.36 -5.14 -2.26
N GLY A 14 -3.15 -4.53 -1.39
CA GLY A 14 -2.90 -4.52 0.06
C GLY A 14 -2.81 -5.93 0.67
N LEU A 15 -3.65 -6.87 0.21
CA LEU A 15 -3.56 -8.28 0.64
C LEU A 15 -2.26 -8.95 0.18
N ILE A 16 -1.78 -8.62 -1.03
CA ILE A 16 -0.48 -9.11 -1.52
C ILE A 16 0.64 -8.58 -0.63
N TRP A 17 0.61 -7.28 -0.27
CA TRP A 17 1.58 -6.70 0.65
C TRP A 17 1.54 -7.35 2.04
N ALA A 18 0.34 -7.55 2.59
CA ALA A 18 0.15 -8.23 3.87
C ALA A 18 0.74 -9.64 3.82
N ALA A 19 0.41 -10.45 2.80
CA ALA A 19 0.95 -11.79 2.65
C ALA A 19 2.48 -11.79 2.48
N SER A 20 3.03 -10.83 1.72
CA SER A 20 4.47 -10.68 1.51
C SER A 20 5.21 -10.38 2.81
N MET A 21 4.67 -9.52 3.67
CA MET A 21 5.28 -9.24 4.97
C MET A 21 5.08 -10.39 5.97
N LEU A 22 3.93 -11.07 5.94
CA LEU A 22 3.61 -12.16 6.86
C LEU A 22 4.49 -13.40 6.63
N PHE A 23 4.77 -13.72 5.36
CA PHE A 23 5.44 -14.96 4.96
C PHE A 23 6.77 -14.76 4.20
N GLY A 24 7.05 -13.56 3.70
CA GLY A 24 8.14 -13.28 2.77
C GLY A 24 9.18 -12.28 3.28
N THR A 25 9.24 -12.04 4.60
CA THR A 25 10.18 -11.07 5.19
C THR A 25 11.63 -11.32 4.78
N ASP A 26 12.08 -12.59 4.79
CA ASP A 26 13.45 -12.95 4.44
C ASP A 26 13.80 -12.57 2.99
N MET A 27 12.87 -12.82 2.06
CA MET A 27 13.04 -12.50 0.65
C MET A 27 13.03 -10.99 0.41
N MET A 28 12.20 -10.24 1.15
CA MET A 28 12.17 -8.78 1.08
C MET A 28 13.44 -8.15 1.64
N ALA A 29 13.95 -8.65 2.76
CA ALA A 29 15.21 -8.18 3.34
C ALA A 29 16.39 -8.48 2.40
N ALA A 30 16.43 -9.69 1.83
CA ALA A 30 17.46 -10.07 0.86
C ALA A 30 17.44 -9.18 -0.39
N SER A 31 16.26 -8.77 -0.89
CA SER A 31 16.16 -7.85 -2.04
C SER A 31 16.72 -6.46 -1.74
N TYR A 32 16.83 -6.10 -0.47
CA TYR A 32 17.44 -4.86 0.01
C TYR A 32 18.86 -5.03 0.56
N GLY A 33 19.42 -6.24 0.53
CA GLY A 33 20.73 -6.55 1.10
C GLY A 33 20.76 -6.40 2.62
N TRP A 34 19.61 -6.49 3.28
CA TRP A 34 19.49 -6.39 4.73
C TRP A 34 19.73 -7.74 5.39
N GLU A 35 20.41 -7.72 6.54
CA GLU A 35 20.52 -8.88 7.41
C GLU A 35 19.15 -9.17 8.03
N VAL A 36 18.73 -10.44 7.96
CA VAL A 36 17.48 -10.88 8.57
C VAL A 36 17.69 -11.14 10.06
N THR A 37 16.91 -10.46 10.89
CA THR A 37 16.90 -10.67 12.35
C THR A 37 15.53 -11.12 12.82
N ALA A 38 15.46 -11.93 13.88
CA ALA A 38 14.20 -12.41 14.44
C ALA A 38 13.25 -11.26 14.89
N PRO A 39 13.73 -10.16 15.50
CA PRO A 39 12.88 -8.99 15.79
C PRO A 39 12.31 -8.34 14.53
N MET A 40 13.07 -8.27 13.43
CA MET A 40 12.59 -7.74 12.15
C MET A 40 11.44 -8.58 11.59
N VAL A 41 11.56 -9.90 11.60
CA VAL A 41 10.49 -10.81 11.17
C VAL A 41 9.24 -10.62 12.02
N THR A 42 9.42 -10.53 13.34
CA THR A 42 8.29 -10.30 14.27
C THR A 42 7.59 -8.97 13.97
N MET A 43 8.35 -7.89 13.78
CA MET A 43 7.79 -6.57 13.42
C MET A 43 7.10 -6.56 12.06
N ALA A 44 7.68 -7.23 11.06
CA ALA A 44 7.08 -7.36 9.73
C ALA A 44 5.74 -8.12 9.78
N GLN A 45 5.63 -9.18 10.59
CA GLN A 45 4.38 -9.92 10.79
C GLN A 45 3.31 -9.08 11.52
N PHE A 46 3.68 -8.27 12.50
CA PHE A 46 2.75 -7.30 13.11
C PHE A 46 2.28 -6.24 12.11
N LEU A 47 3.19 -5.71 11.29
CA LEU A 47 2.85 -4.76 10.24
C LEU A 47 1.95 -5.41 9.17
N ALA A 48 2.20 -6.67 8.83
CA ALA A 48 1.38 -7.44 7.90
C ALA A 48 -0.10 -7.47 8.32
N MET A 49 -0.38 -7.65 9.62
CA MET A 49 -1.76 -7.61 10.13
C MET A 49 -2.41 -6.24 9.96
N SER A 50 -1.63 -5.16 10.10
CA SER A 50 -2.13 -3.80 9.85
C SER A 50 -2.51 -3.60 8.38
N PHE A 51 -1.64 -4.06 7.46
CA PHE A 51 -1.93 -4.04 6.02
C PHE A 51 -3.13 -4.91 5.66
N PHE A 52 -3.26 -6.09 6.29
CA PHE A 52 -4.40 -6.97 6.10
C PHE A 52 -5.71 -6.29 6.49
N PHE A 53 -5.78 -5.66 7.68
CA PHE A 53 -6.97 -4.93 8.09
C PHE A 53 -7.32 -3.82 7.10
N ILE A 54 -6.34 -2.97 6.76
CA ILE A 54 -6.54 -1.86 5.81
C ILE A 54 -7.03 -2.39 4.45
N ALA A 55 -6.45 -3.48 3.95
CA ALA A 55 -6.84 -4.11 2.70
C ALA A 55 -8.30 -4.57 2.70
N VAL A 56 -8.74 -5.24 3.78
CA VAL A 56 -10.13 -5.64 3.97
C VAL A 56 -11.06 -4.42 4.00
N PHE A 57 -10.67 -3.35 4.69
CA PHE A 57 -11.42 -2.09 4.67
C PHE A 57 -11.56 -1.55 3.25
N PHE A 58 -10.51 -1.50 2.45
CA PHE A 58 -10.59 -1.04 1.06
C PHE A 58 -11.51 -1.92 0.19
N ILE A 59 -11.50 -3.24 0.38
CA ILE A 59 -12.36 -4.16 -0.37
C ILE A 59 -13.83 -3.98 0.02
N MET A 60 -14.10 -3.80 1.31
CA MET A 60 -15.44 -3.85 1.87
C MET A 60 -16.12 -2.48 1.97
N LEU A 61 -15.37 -1.38 2.04
CA LEU A 61 -15.93 -0.04 2.19
C LEU A 61 -17.00 0.30 1.14
N PRO A 62 -16.85 -0.05 -0.16
CA PRO A 62 -17.91 0.19 -1.15
C PRO A 62 -19.22 -0.56 -0.87
N ASN A 63 -19.21 -1.61 -0.04
CA ASN A 63 -20.42 -2.34 0.37
C ASN A 63 -21.09 -1.68 1.60
N TRP A 64 -20.37 -0.83 2.33
CA TRP A 64 -20.82 -0.19 3.57
C TRP A 64 -21.26 1.27 3.38
N THR A 65 -21.02 1.83 2.19
CA THR A 65 -21.25 3.25 1.90
C THR A 65 -21.99 3.45 0.58
N SER A 66 -22.65 4.59 0.42
CA SER A 66 -23.14 5.03 -0.91
C SER A 66 -21.99 5.50 -1.81
N GLU A 67 -22.23 5.62 -3.11
CA GLU A 67 -21.25 6.16 -4.05
C GLU A 67 -20.82 7.60 -3.67
N GLU A 68 -21.77 8.44 -3.25
CA GLU A 68 -21.48 9.83 -2.85
C GLU A 68 -20.58 9.89 -1.61
N GLN A 69 -20.86 9.05 -0.60
CA GLN A 69 -20.02 8.92 0.59
C GLN A 69 -18.63 8.41 0.23
N LEU A 70 -18.54 7.43 -0.67
CA LEU A 70 -17.27 6.88 -1.14
C LEU A 70 -16.43 7.96 -1.83
N LYS A 71 -17.02 8.74 -2.76
CA LYS A 71 -16.35 9.89 -3.42
C LYS A 71 -15.84 10.91 -2.42
N LYS A 72 -16.64 11.24 -1.39
CA LYS A 72 -16.24 12.15 -0.32
C LYS A 72 -15.05 11.61 0.47
N ALA A 73 -15.07 10.34 0.85
CA ALA A 73 -13.98 9.69 1.58
C ALA A 73 -12.69 9.59 0.75
N THR A 74 -12.80 9.35 -0.56
CA THR A 74 -11.64 9.23 -1.46
C THR A 74 -10.74 10.46 -1.45
N LYS A 75 -11.30 11.67 -1.29
CA LYS A 75 -10.51 12.91 -1.23
C LYS A 75 -9.47 12.88 -0.11
N THR A 76 -9.88 12.48 1.09
CA THR A 76 -8.96 12.33 2.23
C THR A 76 -7.97 11.19 2.02
N LEU A 77 -8.42 10.07 1.46
CA LEU A 77 -7.56 8.92 1.19
C LEU A 77 -6.45 9.21 0.17
N ILE A 78 -6.72 10.07 -0.82
CA ILE A 78 -5.69 10.56 -1.75
C ILE A 78 -4.60 11.31 -0.99
N LEU A 79 -4.96 12.21 -0.08
CA LEU A 79 -3.98 12.99 0.71
C LEU A 79 -3.11 12.08 1.57
N VAL A 80 -3.71 11.10 2.25
CA VAL A 80 -2.97 10.16 3.10
C VAL A 80 -2.05 9.26 2.25
N GLN A 81 -2.50 8.81 1.07
CA GLN A 81 -1.65 8.04 0.16
C GLN A 81 -0.49 8.87 -0.39
N MET A 82 -0.69 10.16 -0.66
CA MET A 82 0.40 11.06 -1.06
C MET A 82 1.47 11.16 0.03
N LEU A 83 1.09 11.22 1.31
CA LEU A 83 2.06 11.17 2.42
C LEU A 83 2.86 9.86 2.44
N ALA A 84 2.20 8.73 2.17
CA ALA A 84 2.87 7.44 2.07
C ALA A 84 3.86 7.39 0.89
N VAL A 85 3.53 8.00 -0.24
CA VAL A 85 4.45 8.13 -1.39
C VAL A 85 5.64 9.01 -1.03
N VAL A 86 5.42 10.14 -0.36
CA VAL A 86 6.51 11.02 0.11
C VAL A 86 7.47 10.26 1.02
N MET A 87 6.97 9.44 1.95
CA MET A 87 7.80 8.60 2.81
C MET A 87 8.62 7.55 2.01
N GLN A 88 8.01 6.90 1.02
CA GLN A 88 8.72 5.95 0.15
C GLN A 88 9.84 6.63 -0.64
N VAL A 89 9.57 7.82 -1.21
CA VAL A 89 10.57 8.62 -1.91
C VAL A 89 11.69 9.03 -0.95
N TYR A 90 11.36 9.48 0.26
CA TYR A 90 12.35 9.85 1.27
C TYR A 90 13.29 8.67 1.60
N HIS A 91 12.76 7.47 1.86
CA HIS A 91 13.59 6.29 2.12
C HIS A 91 14.51 5.93 0.94
N LEU A 92 14.02 6.11 -0.29
CA LEU A 92 14.82 5.89 -1.51
C LEU A 92 15.95 6.93 -1.63
N THR A 93 15.64 8.22 -1.45
CA THR A 93 16.61 9.32 -1.63
C THR A 93 17.62 9.45 -0.50
N SER A 94 17.28 8.99 0.70
CA SER A 94 18.19 8.95 1.86
C SER A 94 19.14 7.75 1.84
N GLY A 95 18.91 6.78 0.94
CA GLY A 95 19.67 5.52 0.90
C GLY A 95 19.25 4.51 1.97
N ALA A 96 18.13 4.74 2.67
CA ALA A 96 17.61 3.79 3.65
C ALA A 96 17.18 2.46 2.99
N ILE A 97 16.70 2.52 1.75
CA ILE A 97 16.48 1.35 0.87
C ILE A 97 17.28 1.54 -0.42
N PRO A 98 17.80 0.46 -1.04
CA PRO A 98 18.55 0.58 -2.28
C PRO A 98 17.66 1.05 -3.44
N SER A 99 18.26 1.82 -4.34
CA SER A 99 17.60 2.19 -5.61
C SER A 99 17.51 0.97 -6.53
N GLY A 100 16.38 0.27 -6.48
CA GLY A 100 16.13 -0.93 -7.27
C GLY A 100 14.73 -0.97 -7.87
N GLY A 101 14.47 -1.99 -8.71
CA GLY A 101 13.18 -2.14 -9.38
C GLY A 101 12.00 -2.31 -8.42
N MET A 102 12.19 -3.01 -7.30
CA MET A 102 11.11 -3.25 -6.32
C MET A 102 10.62 -1.95 -5.64
N PRO A 103 11.47 -1.10 -5.03
CA PRO A 103 11.03 0.18 -4.46
C PRO A 103 10.39 1.12 -5.49
N ILE A 104 10.98 1.23 -6.69
CA ILE A 104 10.49 2.11 -7.74
C ILE A 104 9.11 1.65 -8.23
N SER A 105 8.93 0.34 -8.47
CA SER A 105 7.64 -0.21 -8.89
C SER A 105 6.55 -0.02 -7.83
N GLY A 106 6.88 -0.11 -6.54
CA GLY A 106 5.95 0.20 -5.44
C GLY A 106 5.47 1.67 -5.44
N ILE A 107 6.39 2.61 -5.67
CA ILE A 107 6.06 4.04 -5.81
C ILE A 107 5.18 4.27 -7.04
N VAL A 108 5.55 3.72 -8.20
CA VAL A 108 4.77 3.85 -9.44
C VAL A 108 3.36 3.28 -9.27
N LEU A 109 3.23 2.10 -8.66
CA LEU A 109 1.94 1.48 -8.39
C LEU A 109 1.07 2.35 -7.46
N SER A 110 1.67 2.92 -6.41
CA SER A 110 0.99 3.85 -5.50
C SER A 110 0.47 5.09 -6.25
N LEU A 111 1.30 5.69 -7.11
CA LEU A 111 0.91 6.82 -7.94
C LEU A 111 -0.23 6.48 -8.91
N VAL A 112 -0.20 5.29 -9.53
CA VAL A 112 -1.27 4.80 -10.39
C VAL A 112 -2.60 4.75 -9.61
N PHE A 113 -2.62 4.16 -8.41
CA PHE A 113 -3.84 4.12 -7.60
C PHE A 113 -4.31 5.52 -7.18
N ILE A 114 -3.42 6.42 -6.80
CA ILE A 114 -3.76 7.82 -6.47
C ILE A 114 -4.44 8.51 -7.66
N ILE A 115 -3.88 8.38 -8.87
CA ILE A 115 -4.45 8.95 -10.10
C ILE A 115 -5.82 8.33 -10.40
N LEU A 116 -5.96 7.02 -10.26
CA LEU A 116 -7.22 6.32 -10.46
C LEU A 116 -8.29 6.75 -9.46
N PHE A 117 -7.95 6.85 -8.17
CA PHE A 117 -8.85 7.35 -7.13
C PHE A 117 -9.29 8.77 -7.43
N TYR A 118 -8.37 9.66 -7.82
CA TYR A 118 -8.70 11.03 -8.19
C TYR A 118 -9.65 11.09 -9.40
N TRP A 119 -9.33 10.35 -10.46
CA TRP A 119 -10.15 10.37 -11.67
C TRP A 119 -11.55 9.80 -11.44
N LYS A 120 -11.67 8.74 -10.62
CA LYS A 120 -12.95 8.07 -10.36
C LYS A 120 -13.77 8.65 -9.22
N SER A 121 -13.22 9.58 -8.44
CA SER A 121 -13.95 10.28 -7.37
C SER A 121 -14.47 11.67 -7.75
N ARG A 122 -14.16 12.13 -8.96
CA ARG A 122 -14.83 13.27 -9.60
C ARG A 122 -16.24 12.90 -10.07
#